data_AF-A0A528CID4-F1
#
_entry.id   AF-A0A528CID4-F1
#
_cell.length_a   1.000
_cell.length_b   1.000
_cell.length_c   1.000
_cell.angle_alpha   90.00
_cell.angle_beta   90.00
_cell.angle_gamma   90.00
#
_symmetry.space_group_name_H-M   'P 1'
#
loop_
_entity.id
_entity.type
_entity.pdbx_description
1 polymer ?
#
loop_
_entity_poly.entity_id
_entity_poly.type
_entity_poly.pdbx_seq_one_letter_code
_entity_poly.pdbx_strand_id
1 'polypeptide(L)'
;MSETLPGRIGRVVRSMLGDLKANFTVMTALSAPFALALAAFAIDEGSIYVERREAQSLVDLAAITAASNINNIEAAVVTTLGDNGMPGIVVQKAGQTIAPALGKTVVSVTAGRYSAESSLGVDKRFEAGKTPYNAVHVTLKKIPARFFASSLIPTPVIGTQAVASVAPQAMFSVGSRLLSVNGGILNALLSKLLGGNISLSVMDYN
;
A
#
# COMPACT_ATOMS: atom_id res chain seq x y z
N MET A 1 -42.58 61.48 14.51
CA MET A 1 -41.78 62.15 13.46
C MET A 1 -41.12 61.08 12.62
N SER A 2 -41.63 60.84 11.40
CA SER A 2 -41.10 59.87 10.45
C SER A 2 -39.84 60.43 9.78
N GLU A 3 -38.67 59.87 10.09
CA GLU A 3 -37.48 60.15 9.27
C GLU A 3 -37.77 59.73 7.82
N THR A 4 -37.56 60.65 6.88
CA THR A 4 -37.75 60.41 5.46
C THR A 4 -36.65 59.44 4.97
N LEU A 5 -37.05 58.42 4.19
CA LEU A 5 -36.18 57.45 3.52
C LEU A 5 -34.81 57.99 3.03
N PRO A 6 -34.70 59.18 2.39
CA PRO A 6 -33.42 59.73 1.96
C PRO A 6 -32.42 60.03 3.09
N GLY A 7 -32.88 60.48 4.27
CA GLY A 7 -32.01 60.79 5.40
C GLY A 7 -31.35 59.54 6.02
N ARG A 8 -32.07 58.42 5.98
CA ARG A 8 -31.62 57.12 6.48
C ARG A 8 -30.54 56.52 5.56
N ILE A 9 -30.69 56.66 4.25
CA ILE A 9 -29.71 56.23 3.24
C ILE A 9 -28.41 57.03 3.35
N GLY A 10 -28.50 58.36 3.50
CA GLY A 10 -27.31 59.21 3.63
C GLY A 10 -26.46 58.91 4.87
N ARG A 11 -27.10 58.53 5.99
CA ARG A 11 -26.41 58.17 7.25
C ARG A 11 -25.67 56.83 7.13
N VAL A 12 -26.29 55.83 6.47
CA VAL A 12 -25.66 54.53 6.20
C VAL A 12 -24.48 54.67 5.23
N VAL A 13 -24.61 55.48 4.18
CA VAL A 13 -23.50 55.73 3.24
C VAL A 13 -22.33 56.41 3.93
N ARG A 14 -22.57 57.39 4.81
CA ARG A 14 -21.51 58.02 5.62
C ARG A 14 -20.86 57.06 6.61
N SER A 15 -21.63 56.18 7.26
CA SER A 15 -21.05 55.18 8.17
C SER A 15 -20.23 54.14 7.41
N MET A 16 -20.64 53.74 6.20
CA MET A 16 -19.86 52.83 5.35
C MET A 16 -18.59 53.46 4.80
N LEU A 17 -18.61 54.75 4.46
CA LEU A 17 -17.42 55.49 3.99
C LEU A 17 -16.39 55.74 5.09
N GLY A 18 -16.81 55.78 6.36
CA GLY A 18 -15.93 55.93 7.52
C GLY A 18 -15.46 54.61 8.15
N ASP A 19 -15.98 53.46 7.69
CA ASP A 19 -15.67 52.16 8.30
C ASP A 19 -14.42 51.53 7.66
N LEU A 20 -13.31 51.57 8.40
CA LEU A 20 -12.03 50.96 8.00
C LEU A 20 -12.12 49.45 7.76
N LYS A 21 -13.16 48.77 8.29
CA LYS A 21 -13.41 47.33 8.04
C LYS A 21 -13.87 47.06 6.61
N ALA A 22 -14.45 48.05 5.92
CA ALA A 22 -14.88 47.90 4.53
C ALA A 22 -13.70 47.57 3.60
N ASN A 23 -12.52 48.15 3.86
CA ASN A 23 -11.31 47.85 3.10
C ASN A 23 -10.87 46.38 3.30
N PHE A 24 -10.97 45.86 4.53
CA PHE A 24 -10.69 44.45 4.80
C PHE A 24 -11.67 43.52 4.10
N THR A 25 -12.96 43.85 4.08
CA THR A 25 -13.99 43.09 3.36
C THR A 25 -13.72 43.05 1.86
N VAL A 26 -13.35 44.18 1.24
CA VAL A 26 -13.03 44.24 -0.20
C VAL A 26 -11.76 43.47 -0.51
N MET A 27 -10.69 43.64 0.28
CA MET A 27 -9.44 42.88 0.11
C MET A 27 -9.64 41.38 0.31
N THR A 28 -10.47 40.97 1.27
CA THR A 28 -10.80 39.56 1.50
C THR A 28 -11.65 39.00 0.37
N ALA A 29 -12.67 39.74 -0.10
CA ALA A 29 -13.51 39.30 -1.22
C ALA A 29 -12.72 39.11 -2.52
N LEU A 30 -11.67 39.90 -2.73
CA LEU A 30 -10.84 39.82 -3.93
C LEU A 30 -9.75 38.73 -3.82
N SER A 31 -9.20 38.49 -2.61
CA SER A 31 -8.13 37.50 -2.39
C SER A 31 -8.63 36.09 -2.03
N ALA A 32 -9.79 35.96 -1.38
CA ALA A 32 -10.33 34.68 -0.96
C ALA A 32 -10.56 33.69 -2.12
N PRO A 33 -11.08 34.10 -3.30
CA PRO A 33 -11.23 33.19 -4.43
C PRO A 33 -9.89 32.60 -4.90
N PHE A 34 -8.82 33.40 -4.90
CA PHE A 34 -7.48 32.94 -5.26
C PHE A 34 -6.92 31.98 -4.21
N ALA A 35 -7.07 32.29 -2.93
CA ALA A 35 -6.64 31.42 -1.84
C ALA A 35 -7.38 30.07 -1.88
N LEU A 36 -8.69 30.06 -2.13
CA LEU A 36 -9.49 28.85 -2.28
C LEU A 36 -9.07 28.03 -3.50
N ALA A 37 -8.78 28.67 -4.63
CA ALA A 37 -8.30 27.98 -5.83
C ALA A 37 -6.95 27.30 -5.60
N LEU A 38 -6.01 27.97 -4.93
CA LEU A 38 -4.71 27.40 -4.57
C LEU A 38 -4.84 26.26 -3.57
N ALA A 39 -5.73 26.39 -2.58
CA ALA A 39 -6.01 25.33 -1.61
C ALA A 39 -6.61 24.09 -2.29
N ALA A 40 -7.59 24.29 -3.18
CA ALA A 40 -8.19 23.19 -3.96
C ALA A 40 -7.14 22.45 -4.80
N PHE A 41 -6.25 23.20 -5.47
CA PHE A 41 -5.13 22.62 -6.22
C PHE A 41 -4.17 21.83 -5.32
N ALA A 42 -3.77 22.41 -4.17
CA ALA A 42 -2.86 21.77 -3.24
C ALA A 42 -3.44 20.46 -2.64
N ILE A 43 -4.74 20.43 -2.34
CA ILE A 43 -5.43 19.24 -1.82
C ILE A 43 -5.44 18.13 -2.87
N ASP A 44 -5.78 18.45 -4.12
CA ASP A 44 -5.86 17.46 -5.20
C ASP A 44 -4.49 16.87 -5.56
N GLU A 45 -3.42 17.69 -5.62
CA GLU A 45 -2.06 17.17 -5.83
C GLU A 45 -1.59 16.33 -4.63
N GLY A 46 -1.89 16.79 -3.41
CA GLY A 46 -1.61 16.05 -2.19
C GLY A 46 -2.27 14.67 -2.18
N SER A 47 -3.54 14.58 -2.59
CA SER A 47 -4.27 13.31 -2.62
C SER A 47 -3.72 12.35 -3.68
N ILE A 48 -3.31 12.84 -4.86
CA ILE A 48 -2.71 12.01 -5.91
C ILE A 48 -1.40 11.38 -5.43
N TYR A 49 -0.57 12.14 -4.70
CA TYR A 49 0.69 11.61 -4.18
C TYR A 49 0.46 10.51 -3.13
N VAL A 50 -0.50 10.71 -2.23
CA VAL A 50 -0.88 9.69 -1.23
C VAL A 50 -1.43 8.45 -1.92
N GLU A 51 -2.37 8.59 -2.86
CA GLU A 51 -2.95 7.47 -3.59
C GLU A 51 -1.89 6.69 -4.39
N ARG A 52 -0.90 7.38 -4.98
CA ARG A 52 0.23 6.73 -5.65
C ARG A 52 1.09 5.91 -4.67
N ARG A 53 1.34 6.42 -3.47
CA ARG A 53 2.14 5.73 -2.45
C ARG A 53 1.43 4.51 -1.89
N GLU A 54 0.12 4.61 -1.67
CA GLU A 54 -0.73 3.47 -1.30
C GLU A 54 -0.75 2.42 -2.41
N ALA A 55 -0.95 2.83 -3.67
CA ALA A 55 -0.90 1.92 -4.81
C ALA A 55 0.46 1.21 -4.92
N GLN A 56 1.57 1.91 -4.68
CA GLN A 56 2.90 1.29 -4.69
C GLN A 56 3.02 0.21 -3.62
N SER A 57 2.56 0.48 -2.39
CA SER A 57 2.57 -0.51 -1.31
C SER A 57 1.77 -1.77 -1.66
N LEU A 58 0.64 -1.62 -2.34
CA LEU A 58 -0.18 -2.76 -2.79
C LEU A 58 0.50 -3.54 -3.91
N VAL A 59 1.17 -2.86 -4.83
CA VAL A 59 1.93 -3.50 -5.92
C VAL A 59 3.15 -4.24 -5.38
N ASP A 60 3.84 -3.69 -4.38
CA ASP A 60 4.95 -4.37 -3.70
C ASP A 60 4.47 -5.66 -3.03
N LEU A 61 3.34 -5.61 -2.31
CA LEU A 61 2.72 -6.78 -1.68
C LEU A 61 2.27 -7.83 -2.72
N ALA A 62 1.64 -7.38 -3.81
CA ALA A 62 1.23 -8.25 -4.90
C ALA A 62 2.43 -8.91 -5.58
N ALA A 63 3.52 -8.18 -5.83
CA ALA A 63 4.74 -8.73 -6.41
C ALA A 63 5.37 -9.80 -5.50
N ILE A 64 5.49 -9.54 -4.20
CA ILE A 64 6.04 -10.50 -3.22
C ILE A 64 5.19 -11.78 -3.21
N THR A 65 3.86 -11.63 -3.10
CA THR A 65 2.93 -12.77 -3.07
C THR A 65 2.91 -13.54 -4.38
N ALA A 66 3.11 -12.85 -5.51
CA ALA A 66 3.20 -13.47 -6.82
C ALA A 66 4.52 -14.23 -7.00
N ALA A 67 5.63 -13.67 -6.51
CA ALA A 67 6.94 -14.33 -6.54
C ALA A 67 6.97 -15.58 -5.65
N SER A 68 6.26 -15.59 -4.51
CA SER A 68 6.10 -16.78 -3.68
C SER A 68 5.18 -17.84 -4.30
N ASN A 69 4.25 -17.43 -5.17
CA ASN A 69 3.29 -18.30 -5.85
C ASN A 69 3.58 -18.40 -7.36
N ILE A 70 4.80 -18.79 -7.72
CA ILE A 70 5.30 -18.74 -9.10
C ILE A 70 4.49 -19.61 -10.10
N ASN A 71 3.73 -20.59 -9.61
CA ASN A 71 2.88 -21.44 -10.44
C ASN A 71 1.51 -20.82 -10.76
N ASN A 72 1.08 -19.81 -10.00
CA ASN A 72 -0.24 -19.17 -10.15
C ASN A 72 -0.18 -17.65 -9.94
N ILE A 73 0.67 -17.02 -10.75
CA ILE A 73 1.09 -15.62 -10.58
C ILE A 73 -0.08 -14.65 -10.77
N GLU A 74 -0.87 -14.82 -11.84
CA GLU A 74 -2.00 -13.93 -12.14
C GLU A 74 -3.06 -13.97 -11.04
N ALA A 75 -3.46 -15.17 -10.58
CA ALA A 75 -4.44 -15.29 -9.52
C ALA A 75 -3.91 -14.72 -8.20
N ALA A 76 -2.64 -14.98 -7.85
CA ALA A 76 -2.02 -14.42 -6.65
C ALA A 76 -2.06 -12.89 -6.65
N VAL A 77 -1.77 -12.24 -7.78
CA VAL A 77 -1.85 -10.78 -7.91
C VAL A 77 -3.30 -10.28 -7.78
N VAL A 78 -4.24 -10.88 -8.50
CA VAL A 78 -5.65 -10.43 -8.48
C VAL A 78 -6.26 -10.60 -7.09
N THR A 79 -6.03 -11.74 -6.43
CA THR A 79 -6.50 -11.99 -5.07
C THR A 79 -5.87 -11.03 -4.08
N THR A 80 -4.54 -10.83 -4.13
CA THR A 80 -3.85 -9.91 -3.21
C THR A 80 -4.37 -8.48 -3.36
N LEU A 81 -4.50 -7.97 -4.59
CA LEU A 81 -5.01 -6.63 -4.81
C LEU A 81 -6.49 -6.51 -4.42
N GLY A 82 -7.30 -7.51 -4.73
CA GLY A 82 -8.72 -7.54 -4.38
C GLY A 82 -8.96 -7.55 -2.87
N ASP A 83 -8.24 -8.41 -2.14
CA ASP A 83 -8.32 -8.54 -0.68
C ASP A 83 -7.85 -7.27 0.05
N ASN A 84 -6.96 -6.50 -0.57
CA ASN A 84 -6.49 -5.21 -0.05
C ASN A 84 -7.30 -4.01 -0.57
N GLY A 85 -8.54 -4.25 -1.00
CA GLY A 85 -9.51 -3.19 -1.29
C GLY A 85 -9.27 -2.46 -2.61
N MET A 86 -8.61 -3.10 -3.59
CA MET A 86 -8.42 -2.51 -4.92
C MET A 86 -9.51 -2.98 -5.89
N PRO A 87 -10.49 -2.14 -6.25
CA PRO A 87 -11.60 -2.54 -7.10
C PRO A 87 -11.24 -2.56 -8.59
N GLY A 88 -12.04 -3.29 -9.36
CA GLY A 88 -12.05 -3.20 -10.83
C GLY A 88 -10.74 -3.64 -11.50
N ILE A 89 -10.07 -4.66 -10.94
CA ILE A 89 -8.80 -5.17 -11.45
C ILE A 89 -8.99 -5.81 -12.83
N VAL A 90 -8.19 -5.38 -13.80
CA VAL A 90 -8.16 -5.94 -15.16
C VAL A 90 -6.72 -6.33 -15.46
N VAL A 91 -6.52 -7.62 -15.71
CA VAL A 91 -5.18 -8.15 -16.05
C VAL A 91 -4.90 -7.94 -17.53
N GLN A 92 -3.86 -7.16 -17.81
CA GLN A 92 -3.33 -6.91 -19.15
C GLN A 92 -2.31 -8.00 -19.50
N LYS A 93 -2.66 -8.83 -20.48
CA LYS A 93 -1.79 -9.88 -21.02
C LYS A 93 -0.80 -9.33 -22.04
N ALA A 94 0.29 -10.07 -22.27
CA ALA A 94 1.26 -9.74 -23.30
C ALA A 94 0.59 -9.57 -24.67
N GLY A 95 0.89 -8.47 -25.36
CA GLY A 95 0.29 -8.12 -26.66
C GLY A 95 -1.07 -7.40 -26.58
N GLN A 96 -1.65 -7.23 -25.40
CA GLN A 96 -2.83 -6.38 -25.20
C GLN A 96 -2.43 -5.02 -24.64
N THR A 97 -3.09 -3.96 -25.08
CA THR A 97 -2.98 -2.62 -24.49
C THR A 97 -4.35 -2.20 -24.00
N ILE A 98 -4.51 -2.13 -22.67
CA ILE A 98 -5.78 -1.73 -22.05
C ILE A 98 -5.62 -0.30 -21.57
N ALA A 99 -6.45 0.61 -22.08
CA ALA A 99 -6.48 1.99 -21.61
C ALA A 99 -7.02 2.03 -20.17
N PRO A 100 -6.35 2.74 -19.24
CA PRO A 100 -6.87 2.98 -17.90
C PRO A 100 -8.22 3.71 -17.97
N ALA A 101 -9.18 3.30 -17.16
CA ALA A 101 -10.48 3.94 -17.05
C ALA A 101 -10.81 4.23 -15.59
N LEU A 102 -11.71 5.19 -15.34
CA LEU A 102 -12.15 5.53 -14.00
C LEU A 102 -12.78 4.30 -13.33
N GLY A 103 -12.34 3.98 -12.11
CA GLY A 103 -12.79 2.79 -11.37
C GLY A 103 -12.25 1.45 -11.89
N LYS A 104 -11.36 1.45 -12.91
CA LYS A 104 -10.65 0.25 -13.36
C LYS A 104 -9.16 0.36 -13.08
N THR A 105 -8.60 -0.73 -12.60
CA THR A 105 -7.17 -0.85 -12.28
C THR A 105 -6.55 -1.82 -13.27
N VAL A 106 -5.69 -1.33 -14.16
CA VAL A 106 -5.02 -2.16 -15.16
C VAL A 106 -3.72 -2.69 -14.56
N VAL A 107 -3.56 -4.01 -14.53
CA VAL A 107 -2.40 -4.67 -13.94
C VAL A 107 -1.75 -5.56 -14.98
N SER A 108 -0.44 -5.44 -15.19
CA SER A 108 0.31 -6.37 -16.04
C SER A 108 1.36 -7.09 -15.21
N VAL A 109 1.47 -8.39 -15.43
CA VAL A 109 2.29 -9.30 -14.63
C VAL A 109 3.20 -10.08 -15.56
N THR A 110 4.50 -10.05 -15.26
CA THR A 110 5.53 -10.69 -16.07
C THR A 110 6.42 -11.54 -15.18
N ALA A 111 6.39 -12.86 -15.38
CA ALA A 111 7.33 -13.77 -14.75
C ALA A 111 8.72 -13.63 -15.35
N GLY A 112 9.76 -13.86 -14.56
CA GLY A 112 11.14 -13.80 -15.06
C GLY A 112 12.15 -14.29 -14.05
N ARG A 113 13.41 -13.93 -14.33
CA ARG A 113 14.53 -14.22 -13.45
C ARG A 113 15.20 -12.94 -12.98
N TYR A 114 15.43 -12.84 -11.67
CA TYR A 114 16.24 -11.80 -11.06
C TYR A 114 17.64 -12.31 -10.70
N SER A 115 18.67 -11.53 -11.03
CA SER A 115 20.06 -11.74 -10.65
C SER A 115 20.57 -10.54 -9.85
N ALA A 116 21.06 -10.78 -8.63
CA ALA A 116 21.61 -9.74 -7.75
C ALA A 116 23.09 -9.42 -8.03
N GLU A 117 23.66 -9.97 -9.10
CA GLU A 117 25.06 -9.83 -9.47
C GLU A 117 25.45 -8.34 -9.57
N SER A 118 26.51 -7.94 -8.87
CA SER A 118 26.92 -6.53 -8.81
C SER A 118 27.50 -6.01 -10.12
N SER A 119 27.95 -6.90 -11.00
CA SER A 119 28.44 -6.56 -12.34
C SER A 119 27.32 -6.21 -13.33
N LEU A 120 26.06 -6.53 -13.02
CA LEU A 120 24.91 -6.18 -13.84
C LEU A 120 24.34 -4.80 -13.46
N GLY A 121 24.11 -3.96 -14.48
CA GLY A 121 23.29 -2.76 -14.36
C GLY A 121 21.89 -3.10 -13.86
N VAL A 122 21.27 -2.19 -13.10
CA VAL A 122 19.96 -2.41 -12.45
C VAL A 122 18.88 -2.83 -13.45
N ASP A 123 18.93 -2.29 -14.66
CA ASP A 123 18.06 -2.58 -15.80
C ASP A 123 18.22 -4.01 -16.34
N LYS A 124 19.37 -4.65 -16.13
CA LYS A 124 19.68 -6.03 -16.57
C LYS A 124 19.46 -7.08 -15.49
N ARG A 125 19.14 -6.66 -14.26
CA ARG A 125 18.96 -7.61 -13.14
C ARG A 125 17.69 -8.43 -13.27
N PHE A 126 16.64 -7.90 -13.90
CA PHE A 126 15.41 -8.64 -14.19
C PHE A 126 15.33 -9.01 -15.67
N GLU A 127 15.22 -10.29 -15.96
CA GLU A 127 15.05 -10.84 -17.30
C GLU A 127 13.67 -11.49 -17.43
N ALA A 128 12.78 -10.87 -18.22
CA ALA A 128 11.44 -11.36 -18.46
C ALA A 128 11.46 -12.72 -19.18
N GLY A 129 10.58 -13.65 -18.76
CA GLY A 129 10.41 -14.97 -19.38
C GLY A 129 11.58 -15.96 -19.15
N LYS A 130 12.65 -15.56 -18.46
CA LYS A 130 13.80 -16.43 -18.21
C LYS A 130 13.49 -17.47 -17.13
N THR A 131 13.74 -18.74 -17.46
CA THR A 131 13.54 -19.88 -16.55
C THR A 131 14.86 -20.36 -15.92
N PRO A 132 14.81 -21.12 -14.81
CA PRO A 132 13.69 -21.21 -13.86
C PRO A 132 13.30 -19.84 -13.33
N TYR A 133 12.00 -19.62 -13.19
CA TYR A 133 11.46 -18.37 -12.66
C TYR A 133 11.82 -18.26 -11.18
N ASN A 134 12.34 -17.10 -10.79
CA ASN A 134 12.56 -16.75 -9.39
C ASN A 134 12.06 -15.35 -9.08
N ALA A 135 11.46 -14.65 -10.04
CA ALA A 135 11.03 -13.27 -9.88
C ALA A 135 9.78 -12.95 -10.69
N VAL A 136 9.05 -11.94 -10.22
CA VAL A 136 7.83 -11.44 -10.85
C VAL A 136 7.90 -9.92 -10.88
N HIS A 137 7.65 -9.36 -12.06
CA HIS A 137 7.46 -7.93 -12.27
C HIS A 137 5.96 -7.64 -12.40
N VAL A 138 5.44 -6.78 -11.52
CA VAL A 138 4.05 -6.33 -11.53
C VAL A 138 4.03 -4.85 -11.84
N THR A 139 3.20 -4.45 -12.79
CA THR A 139 2.94 -3.05 -13.12
C THR A 139 1.46 -2.76 -12.96
N LEU A 140 1.15 -1.58 -12.46
CA LEU A 140 -0.21 -1.14 -12.19
C LEU A 140 -0.42 0.27 -12.73
N LYS A 141 -1.55 0.47 -13.42
CA LYS A 141 -2.00 1.76 -13.93
C LYS A 141 -3.44 2.02 -13.50
N LYS A 142 -3.68 3.20 -12.92
CA LYS A 142 -4.99 3.63 -12.44
C LYS A 142 -5.19 5.12 -12.69
N ILE A 143 -6.44 5.53 -12.82
CA ILE A 143 -6.83 6.96 -12.77
C ILE A 143 -7.24 7.27 -11.32
N PRO A 144 -6.55 8.20 -10.63
CA PRO A 144 -6.84 8.55 -9.24
C PRO A 144 -8.18 9.27 -9.10
N ALA A 145 -8.76 9.21 -7.90
CA ALA A 145 -9.96 9.99 -7.59
C ALA A 145 -9.56 11.46 -7.31
N ARG A 146 -10.34 12.43 -7.81
CA ARG A 146 -10.16 13.85 -7.50
C ARG A 146 -11.43 14.46 -6.93
N PHE A 147 -11.26 15.46 -6.06
CA PHE A 147 -12.36 16.05 -5.31
C PHE A 147 -12.76 17.43 -5.85
N PHE A 148 -11.83 18.27 -6.32
CA PHE A 148 -12.14 19.68 -6.61
C PHE A 148 -11.73 20.20 -8.00
N ALA A 149 -10.58 19.81 -8.55
CA ALA A 149 -10.02 20.33 -9.81
C ALA A 149 -10.27 19.41 -11.02
N SER A 150 -11.09 18.37 -10.87
CA SER A 150 -11.44 17.42 -11.94
C SER A 150 -12.05 18.10 -13.17
N SER A 151 -12.71 19.25 -13.01
CA SER A 151 -13.31 20.04 -14.10
C SER A 151 -12.33 20.97 -14.83
N LEU A 152 -11.13 21.22 -14.28
CA LEU A 152 -10.21 22.24 -14.81
C LEU A 152 -9.00 21.65 -15.55
N ILE A 153 -8.52 20.48 -15.12
CA ILE A 153 -7.30 19.84 -15.65
C ILE A 153 -7.58 18.35 -15.90
N PRO A 154 -7.13 17.75 -17.02
CA PRO A 154 -7.24 16.30 -17.25
C PRO A 154 -6.55 15.49 -16.15
N THR A 155 -7.13 14.37 -15.72
CA THR A 155 -6.55 13.54 -14.65
C THR A 155 -5.33 12.77 -15.17
N PRO A 156 -4.16 12.87 -14.51
CA PRO A 156 -3.01 12.07 -14.89
C PRO A 156 -3.26 10.60 -14.53
N VAL A 157 -2.69 9.70 -15.32
CA VAL A 157 -2.65 8.27 -14.98
C VAL A 157 -1.51 8.05 -13.98
N ILE A 158 -1.81 7.46 -12.83
CA ILE A 158 -0.78 7.00 -11.90
C ILE A 158 -0.27 5.63 -12.33
N GLY A 159 1.05 5.47 -12.31
CA GLY A 159 1.74 4.23 -12.63
C GLY A 159 2.64 3.81 -11.46
N THR A 160 2.55 2.54 -11.07
CA THR A 160 3.39 1.92 -10.03
C THR A 160 3.91 0.58 -10.54
N GLN A 161 5.09 0.18 -10.06
CA GLN A 161 5.74 -1.03 -10.52
C GLN A 161 6.61 -1.62 -9.41
N ALA A 162 6.67 -2.95 -9.34
CA ALA A 162 7.51 -3.66 -8.39
C ALA A 162 8.08 -4.94 -9.02
N VAL A 163 9.31 -5.26 -8.65
CA VAL A 163 9.95 -6.56 -8.94
C VAL A 163 10.22 -7.22 -7.60
N ALA A 164 9.66 -8.40 -7.40
CA ALA A 164 9.98 -9.24 -6.26
C ALA A 164 10.69 -10.51 -6.74
N SER A 165 11.63 -11.01 -5.94
CA SER A 165 12.32 -12.26 -6.22
C SER A 165 12.43 -13.13 -4.99
N VAL A 166 12.41 -14.44 -5.19
CA VAL A 166 12.61 -15.44 -4.14
C VAL A 166 14.02 -16.01 -4.29
N ALA A 167 14.84 -15.83 -3.26
CA ALA A 167 16.11 -16.52 -3.13
C ALA A 167 15.91 -17.75 -2.24
N PRO A 168 16.23 -18.97 -2.71
CA PRO A 168 16.16 -20.15 -1.86
C PRO A 168 17.24 -20.04 -0.77
N GLN A 169 16.83 -19.68 0.44
CA GLN A 169 17.68 -19.71 1.63
C GLN A 169 17.39 -20.98 2.40
N ALA A 170 18.40 -21.83 2.59
CA ALA A 170 18.27 -23.02 3.42
C ALA A 170 18.21 -22.60 4.89
N MET A 171 17.12 -22.95 5.59
CA MET A 171 17.01 -22.76 7.03
C MET A 171 17.49 -24.04 7.73
N PHE A 172 18.55 -23.92 8.54
CA PHE A 172 19.00 -24.99 9.43
C PHE A 172 18.39 -24.75 10.82
N SER A 173 17.46 -25.62 11.22
CA SER A 173 16.95 -25.65 12.60
C SER A 173 17.78 -26.64 13.41
N VAL A 174 18.50 -26.13 14.42
CA VAL A 174 19.19 -26.96 15.41
C VAL A 174 18.28 -27.04 16.64
N GLY A 175 17.41 -28.04 16.66
CA GLY A 175 16.62 -28.38 17.84
C GLY A 175 17.50 -29.09 18.88
N SER A 176 17.74 -28.48 20.04
CA SER A 176 18.23 -29.23 21.19
C SER A 176 17.12 -30.17 21.64
N ARG A 177 17.21 -31.46 21.25
CA ARG A 177 16.48 -32.49 21.98
C ARG A 177 16.99 -32.41 23.42
N LEU A 178 16.19 -31.83 24.31
CA LEU A 178 16.34 -32.04 25.75
C LEU A 178 16.51 -33.54 25.92
N LEU A 179 17.66 -33.91 26.47
CA LEU A 179 18.01 -35.25 26.87
C LEU A 179 16.74 -35.91 27.43
N SER A 180 16.19 -36.88 26.68
CA SER A 180 15.10 -37.71 27.19
C SER A 180 15.62 -38.29 28.50
N VAL A 181 15.09 -37.82 29.62
CA VAL A 181 15.36 -38.40 30.93
C VAL A 181 14.63 -39.73 30.92
N ASN A 182 15.29 -40.69 30.29
CA ASN A 182 14.85 -42.05 30.12
C ASN A 182 14.85 -42.69 31.51
N GLY A 183 13.70 -42.66 32.19
CA GLY A 183 13.23 -43.58 33.22
C GLY A 183 14.13 -43.94 34.43
N GLY A 184 15.33 -43.41 34.56
CA GLY A 184 16.35 -43.94 35.48
C GLY A 184 16.77 -42.99 36.58
N ILE A 185 16.95 -41.70 36.27
CA ILE A 185 17.52 -40.74 37.23
C ILE A 185 16.50 -40.35 38.31
N LEU A 186 15.21 -40.19 37.95
CA LEU A 186 14.15 -39.96 38.94
C LEU A 186 14.01 -41.15 39.89
N ASN A 187 14.10 -42.37 39.35
CA ASN A 187 13.96 -43.59 40.15
C ASN A 187 15.19 -43.81 41.06
N ALA A 188 16.39 -43.41 40.59
CA ALA A 188 17.61 -43.42 41.40
C ALA A 188 17.60 -42.38 42.53
N LEU A 189 17.00 -41.20 42.31
CA LEU A 189 16.82 -40.18 43.35
C LEU A 189 15.75 -40.57 44.37
N LEU A 190 14.62 -41.11 43.92
CA LEU A 190 13.55 -41.59 44.80
C LEU A 190 13.99 -42.81 45.62
N SER A 191 14.79 -43.73 45.05
CA SER A 191 15.33 -44.88 45.78
C SER A 191 16.34 -44.48 46.85
N LYS A 192 17.13 -43.42 46.62
CA LYS A 192 18.09 -42.90 47.61
C LYS A 192 17.45 -42.08 48.72
N LEU A 193 16.32 -41.41 48.46
CA LEU A 193 15.61 -40.63 49.48
C LEU A 193 14.69 -41.49 50.36
N LEU A 194 14.13 -42.58 49.79
CA LEU A 194 13.15 -43.43 50.48
C LEU A 194 13.74 -44.73 51.06
N GLY A 195 15.03 -45.02 50.81
CA GLY A 195 15.73 -46.18 51.39
C GLY A 195 15.18 -47.55 50.94
N GLY A 196 14.35 -47.58 49.89
CA GLY A 196 13.68 -48.78 49.40
C GLY A 196 13.75 -48.89 47.87
N ASN A 197 13.91 -50.12 47.38
CA ASN A 197 14.04 -50.44 45.97
C ASN A 197 12.64 -50.48 45.33
N ILE A 198 12.23 -49.39 44.68
CA ILE A 198 10.95 -49.33 43.96
C ILE A 198 11.25 -49.29 42.47
N SER A 199 10.99 -50.39 41.76
CA SER A 199 11.03 -50.43 40.30
C SER A 199 9.65 -50.11 39.73
N LEU A 200 9.42 -48.86 39.28
CA LEU A 200 8.30 -48.60 38.38
C LEU A 200 8.73 -48.96 36.96
N SER A 201 8.30 -50.14 36.50
CA SER A 201 8.33 -50.49 35.08
C SER A 201 7.21 -49.72 34.39
N VAL A 202 7.56 -48.94 33.38
CA VAL A 202 6.59 -48.22 32.54
C VAL A 202 5.82 -49.27 31.75
N MET A 203 4.58 -49.51 32.19
CA MET A 203 3.62 -50.32 31.50
C MET A 203 3.30 -49.66 30.16
N ASP A 204 3.52 -50.43 29.10
CA ASP A 204 3.15 -50.17 27.72
C ASP A 204 1.72 -49.63 27.65
N TYR A 205 1.56 -48.44 27.05
CA TYR A 205 0.26 -47.90 26.67
C TYR A 205 0.25 -47.80 25.15
N ASN A 206 -0.61 -48.63 24.55
CA ASN A 206 -1.15 -48.44 23.22
C ASN A 206 -1.94 -47.12 23.17
#